data_AF-A0A349HX38-F1
#
_entry.id   AF-A0A349HX38-F1
#
_cell.length_a   1.000
_cell.length_b   1.000
_cell.length_c   1.000
_cell.angle_alpha   90.00
_cell.angle_beta   90.00
_cell.angle_gamma   90.00
#
_symmetry.space_group_name_H-M   'P 1'
#
loop_
_entity.id
_entity.type
_entity.pdbx_description
1 polymer ?
#
loop_
_entity_poly.entity_id
_entity_poly.type
_entity_poly.pdbx_seq_one_letter_code
_entity_poly.pdbx_strand_id
1 'polypeptide(L)' 'MKYVCTVCGWSTESDKAPEKCPLCGATTFKEISGGEKVYACEHNVGDGKVEDAEIMEGLRANFNG' A
#
# COMPACT_ATOMS: atom_id res chain seq x y z
N MET A 1 -3.05 -14.22 -9.55
CA MET A 1 -1.99 -13.43 -8.87
C MET A 1 -2.06 -12.01 -9.38
N LYS A 2 -1.81 -10.99 -8.54
CA LYS A 2 -1.79 -9.60 -9.02
C LYS A 2 -0.37 -9.23 -9.38
N TYR A 3 -0.16 -8.67 -10.56
CA TYR A 3 1.14 -8.20 -11.02
C TYR A 3 1.08 -6.70 -11.23
N VAL A 4 2.09 -5.98 -10.73
CA VAL A 4 2.27 -4.54 -10.93
C VAL A 4 3.53 -4.31 -11.75
N CYS A 5 3.41 -3.51 -12.81
CA CYS A 5 4.57 -3.02 -13.56
C CYS A 5 5.40 -2.10 -12.66
N THR A 6 6.69 -2.40 -12.50
CA THR A 6 7.61 -1.60 -11.67
C THR A 6 7.98 -0.26 -12.29
N VAL A 7 7.66 -0.04 -13.56
CA VAL A 7 7.99 1.18 -14.30
C VAL A 7 6.84 2.19 -14.29
N CYS A 8 5.63 1.75 -14.67
CA CYS A 8 4.47 2.66 -14.80
C CYS A 8 3.35 2.40 -13.78
N GLY A 9 3.45 1.37 -12.95
CA GLY A 9 2.43 1.04 -11.95
C GLY A 9 1.18 0.33 -12.49
N TRP A 10 1.11 0.00 -13.78
CA TRP A 10 -0.01 -0.76 -14.34
C TRP A 10 -0.18 -2.12 -13.65
N SER A 11 -1.40 -2.44 -13.22
CA SER A 11 -1.70 -3.69 -12.50
C SER A 11 -2.61 -4.62 -13.28
N THR A 12 -2.34 -5.92 -13.26
CA THR A 12 -3.18 -6.97 -13.88
C THR A 12 -3.36 -8.16 -12.95
N GLU A 13 -4.49 -8.85 -13.07
CA GLU A 13 -4.77 -10.09 -12.36
C GLU A 13 -4.63 -11.25 -13.36
N SER A 14 -3.65 -12.12 -13.16
CA SER A 14 -3.32 -13.20 -14.10
C SER A 14 -2.67 -14.36 -13.35
N ASP A 15 -2.66 -15.55 -13.94
CA ASP A 15 -1.93 -16.71 -13.39
C ASP A 15 -0.41 -16.58 -13.57
N LYS A 16 0.04 -15.87 -14.61
CA LYS A 16 1.46 -15.62 -14.92
C LYS A 16 1.72 -14.14 -15.16
N ALA A 17 2.93 -13.70 -14.85
CA ALA A 17 3.38 -12.35 -15.16
C ALA A 17 3.29 -12.11 -16.68
N PRO A 18 2.75 -10.96 -17.12
CA PRO A 18 2.71 -10.63 -18.55
C PRO A 18 4.12 -10.45 -19.12
N GLU A 19 4.32 -10.85 -20.38
CA GLU A 19 5.62 -10.76 -21.05
C GLU A 19 6.04 -9.30 -21.32
N LYS A 20 5.06 -8.44 -21.61
CA LYS A 20 5.24 -7.00 -21.82
C LYS A 20 4.09 -6.19 -21.25
N CYS A 21 4.42 -5.04 -20.69
CA CYS A 21 3.44 -4.09 -20.20
C CYS A 21 2.75 -3.41 -21.39
N PRO A 22 1.40 -3.42 -21.46
CA PRO A 22 0.68 -2.78 -22.57
C PRO A 22 0.77 -1.25 -22.56
N LEU A 23 1.14 -0.63 -21.43
CA LEU A 23 1.28 0.83 -21.33
C LEU A 23 2.68 1.34 -21.69
N CYS A 24 3.73 0.69 -21.18
CA CYS A 24 5.10 1.19 -21.30
C CYS A 24 6.07 0.24 -22.00
N GLY A 25 5.65 -0.99 -22.33
CA GLY A 25 6.50 -1.99 -22.97
C GLY A 25 7.54 -2.66 -22.05
N ALA A 26 7.57 -2.33 -20.76
CA ALA A 26 8.49 -2.95 -19.80
C ALA A 26 8.19 -4.44 -19.58
N THR A 27 9.24 -5.20 -19.28
CA THR A 27 9.17 -6.65 -18.99
C THR A 27 9.32 -6.96 -17.50
N THR A 28 9.42 -5.93 -16.66
CA THR A 28 9.64 -6.05 -15.22
C THR A 28 8.32 -5.88 -14.46
N PHE A 29 7.91 -6.94 -13.76
CA PHE A 29 6.69 -6.98 -12.96
C PHE A 29 6.99 -7.47 -11.56
N LYS A 30 6.26 -6.94 -10.58
CA LYS A 30 6.27 -7.37 -9.19
C LYS A 30 4.95 -8.08 -8.90
N GLU A 31 5.02 -9.30 -8.39
CA GLU A 31 3.86 -10.00 -7.87
C GLU A 31 3.44 -9.36 -6.53
N ILE A 32 2.16 -9.07 -6.41
CA ILE A 32 1.50 -8.63 -5.18
C ILE A 32 0.53 -9.74 -4.80
N SER A 33 0.93 -10.56 -3.84
CA SER A 33 0.06 -11.54 -3.20
C SER A 33 -0.90 -10.79 -2.27
N GLY A 34 -2.20 -11.06 -2.40
CA GLY A 34 -3.28 -10.32 -1.74
C GLY A 34 -3.34 -10.43 -0.21
N GLY A 35 -2.27 -10.89 0.44
CA GLY A 35 -2.17 -11.01 1.90
C GLY A 35 -1.74 -9.71 2.58
N GLU A 36 -0.96 -8.86 1.92
CA GLU A 36 -0.41 -7.65 2.53
C GLU A 36 -1.03 -6.41 1.88
N LYS A 37 -1.88 -5.70 2.62
CA LYS A 37 -2.44 -4.42 2.19
C LYS A 37 -1.33 -3.37 2.26
N VAL A 38 -0.57 -3.22 1.18
CA VAL A 38 0.45 -2.18 1.07
C VAL A 38 -0.25 -0.88 0.68
N TYR A 39 -0.40 0.04 1.63
CA TYR A 39 -0.99 1.35 1.37
C TYR A 39 0.08 2.31 0.81
N ALA A 40 -0.33 3.25 -0.04
CA ALA A 40 0.61 4.23 -0.62
C ALA A 40 1.15 5.24 0.42
N CYS A 41 0.43 5.44 1.52
CA CYS A 41 0.84 6.18 2.72
C CYS A 41 0.11 5.59 3.94
N GLU A 42 0.86 5.33 5.02
CA GLU A 42 0.32 4.93 6.33
C GLU A 42 0.59 6.07 7.32
N HIS A 43 -0.42 6.46 8.09
CA HIS A 43 -0.29 7.41 9.18
C HIS A 43 -0.67 6.70 10.48
N ASN A 44 0.22 6.73 11.46
CA ASN A 44 -0.02 6.15 12.77
C ASN A 44 -0.57 7.21 13.73
N VAL A 45 -1.40 6.76 14.68
CA VAL A 45 -1.88 7.62 15.77
C VAL A 45 -0.66 8.04 16.60
N GLY A 46 -0.25 9.31 16.46
CA GLY A 46 0.93 9.86 17.13
C GLY A 46 2.07 10.31 16.20
N ASP A 47 1.91 10.27 14.88
CA ASP A 47 2.92 10.82 13.95
C ASP A 47 3.16 12.32 14.15
N GLY A 48 2.15 13.05 14.61
CA GLY A 48 2.32 14.39 15.17
C GLY A 48 2.87 14.30 16.59
N LYS A 49 4.02 14.91 16.86
CA LYS A 49 4.54 15.04 18.24
C LYS A 49 3.53 15.84 19.08
N VAL A 50 2.73 15.14 19.87
CA VAL A 50 1.81 15.72 20.84
C VAL A 50 2.29 15.29 22.22
N GLU A 51 2.79 16.23 23.02
CA GLU A 51 3.32 15.98 24.37
C GLU A 51 2.20 15.83 25.42
N ASP A 52 0.96 16.18 25.05
CA ASP A 52 -0.20 16.13 25.93
C ASP A 52 -0.81 14.72 26.01
N ALA A 53 -0.82 14.16 27.22
CA ALA A 53 -1.28 12.81 27.49
C ALA A 53 -2.82 12.66 27.35
N GLU A 54 -3.60 13.67 27.71
CA GLU A 54 -5.07 13.63 27.58
C GLU A 54 -5.48 13.63 26.10
N ILE A 55 -4.81 14.44 25.27
CA ILE A 55 -5.05 14.49 23.83
C ILE A 55 -4.73 13.14 23.17
N MET A 56 -3.60 12.52 23.53
CA MET A 56 -3.21 11.21 23.00
C MET A 56 -4.15 10.07 23.44
N GLU A 57 -4.63 10.10 24.69
CA GLU A 57 -5.61 9.13 25.19
C GLU A 57 -6.96 9.29 24.48
N GLY A 58 -7.45 10.53 24.35
CA GLY A 58 -8.67 10.83 23.59
C GLY A 58 -8.57 10.38 22.13
N LEU A 59 -7.44 10.62 21.46
CA LEU A 59 -7.18 10.12 20.11
C LEU A 59 -7.28 8.60 20.06
N ARG A 60 -6.63 7.88 20.96
CA ARG A 60 -6.68 6.41 21.01
C ARG A 60 -8.09 5.89 21.26
N ALA A 61 -8.84 6.51 22.18
CA ALA A 61 -10.22 6.13 22.48
C ALA A 61 -11.14 6.24 21.25
N ASN A 62 -10.93 7.26 20.40
CA ASN A 62 -11.72 7.44 19.18
C ASN A 62 -11.50 6.35 18.11
N PHE A 63 -10.34 5.68 18.10
CA PHE A 63 -9.98 4.65 17.11
C PHE A 63 -10.04 3.21 17.66
N ASN A 64 -10.27 3.00 18.96
CA ASN A 64 -10.36 1.68 19.62
C ASN A 64 -11.80 1.33 20.08
N GLY A 65 -12.82 1.83 19.38
CA GLY A 65 -14.23 1.55 19.68
C GLY A 65 -14.59 0.06 19.60
#